data_AF-A0A1G7B2J5-F1
#
_entry.id   AF-A0A1G7B2J5-F1
#
_cell.length_a   1.000
_cell.length_b   1.000
_cell.length_c   1.000
_cell.angle_alpha   90.00
_cell.angle_beta   90.00
_cell.angle_gamma   90.00
#
_symmetry.space_group_name_H-M   'P 1'
#
loop_
_entity.id
_entity.type
_entity.pdbx_description
1 polymer ?
#
loop_
_entity_poly.entity_id
_entity_poly.type
_entity_poly.pdbx_seq_one_letter_code
_entity_poly.pdbx_strand_id
1 'polypeptide(L)'
;MSGREYDLREDARALVVGQWLREGEQLRTFAPTGRGNYKSEIRGFPSAAWKAATVLGWSAAKIASPAGIVTGGVPYWNEIRRFEGRPPGLVAFGDGRSCEAAKVLGTGPHRSGIWVLSRDRFGFAADRRVSPGPGLAPGALKREDAVILLDKVIDIPSARFAFEGDVTRGDAVYLRIRFHDGSGVDVHNR
;
A
#
# COMPACT_ATOMS: atom_id res chain seq x y z
N MET A 1 -15.87 -29.99 -6.82
CA MET A 1 -14.95 -28.87 -6.48
C MET A 1 -13.96 -28.76 -7.62
N SER A 2 -13.96 -27.65 -8.37
CA SER A 2 -13.04 -27.46 -9.50
C SER A 2 -11.64 -27.18 -8.97
N GLY A 3 -10.73 -28.15 -9.11
CA GLY A 3 -9.32 -28.02 -8.74
C GLY A 3 -8.62 -27.07 -9.70
N ARG A 4 -8.51 -25.81 -9.31
CA ARG A 4 -7.61 -24.86 -9.96
C ARG A 4 -6.49 -24.49 -9.00
N GLU A 5 -5.32 -24.17 -9.56
CA GLU A 5 -4.17 -23.69 -8.79
C GLU A 5 -4.53 -22.41 -8.03
N TYR A 6 -3.90 -22.21 -6.88
CA TYR A 6 -4.03 -20.99 -6.11
C TYR A 6 -3.39 -19.80 -6.84
N ASP A 7 -4.22 -18.80 -7.16
CA ASP A 7 -3.77 -17.50 -7.65
C ASP A 7 -4.10 -16.41 -6.62
N LEU A 8 -3.08 -15.78 -6.05
CA LEU A 8 -3.23 -14.74 -5.03
C LEU A 8 -4.11 -13.57 -5.49
N ARG A 9 -4.10 -13.20 -6.77
CA ARG A 9 -4.89 -12.06 -7.27
C ARG A 9 -6.36 -12.39 -7.40
N GLU A 10 -6.66 -13.59 -7.89
CA GLU A 10 -8.04 -14.07 -8.06
C GLU A 10 -8.67 -14.48 -6.72
N ASP A 11 -7.85 -15.01 -5.82
CA ASP A 11 -8.31 -15.60 -4.56
C ASP A 11 -8.27 -14.64 -3.37
N ALA A 12 -7.61 -13.49 -3.51
CA ALA A 12 -7.44 -12.53 -2.42
C ALA A 12 -8.77 -12.13 -1.76
N ARG A 13 -9.82 -11.87 -2.55
CA ARG A 13 -11.12 -11.47 -2.00
C ARG A 13 -11.71 -12.56 -1.10
N ALA A 14 -11.68 -13.81 -1.55
CA ALA A 14 -12.18 -14.94 -0.79
C ALA A 14 -11.37 -15.16 0.50
N LEU A 15 -10.03 -15.03 0.42
CA LEU A 15 -9.15 -15.11 1.58
C LEU A 15 -9.43 -14.01 2.61
N VAL A 16 -9.59 -12.77 2.16
CA VAL A 16 -9.88 -11.63 3.04
C VAL A 16 -11.22 -11.79 3.72
N VAL A 17 -12.28 -12.12 2.97
CA VAL A 17 -13.62 -12.31 3.53
C VAL A 17 -13.65 -13.50 4.49
N GLY A 18 -12.98 -14.61 4.16
CA GLY A 18 -13.03 -15.83 4.97
C GLY A 18 -12.14 -15.81 6.22
N GLN A 19 -11.05 -15.04 6.23
CA GLN A 19 -10.02 -15.17 7.27
C GLN A 19 -9.56 -13.85 7.88
N TRP A 20 -9.70 -12.73 7.17
CA TRP A 20 -9.24 -11.43 7.66
C TRP A 20 -10.35 -10.66 8.39
N LEU A 21 -11.51 -10.52 7.73
CA LEU A 21 -12.63 -9.75 8.25
C LEU A 21 -13.23 -10.41 9.48
N ARG A 22 -13.56 -9.60 10.48
CA ARG A 22 -14.39 -9.99 11.62
C ARG A 22 -15.87 -9.96 11.22
N GLU A 23 -16.71 -10.57 12.04
CA GLU A 23 -18.15 -10.49 11.87
C GLU A 23 -18.62 -9.03 11.84
N GLY A 24 -19.40 -8.66 10.82
CA GLY A 24 -19.90 -7.29 10.61
C GLY A 24 -18.89 -6.28 10.04
N GLU A 25 -17.61 -6.64 9.91
CA GLU A 25 -16.57 -5.75 9.39
C GLU A 25 -16.71 -5.58 7.87
N GLN A 26 -16.76 -4.34 7.40
CA GLN A 26 -16.89 -4.01 5.98
C GLN A 26 -15.52 -3.79 5.34
N LEU A 27 -15.23 -4.55 4.28
CA LEU A 27 -14.06 -4.37 3.44
C LEU A 27 -14.20 -3.10 2.58
N ARG A 28 -13.19 -2.22 2.62
CA ARG A 28 -13.12 -1.05 1.73
C ARG A 28 -12.34 -1.37 0.46
N THR A 29 -11.12 -1.86 0.61
CA THR A 29 -10.29 -2.34 -0.51
C THR A 29 -9.30 -3.40 -0.06
N PHE A 30 -8.74 -4.12 -1.03
CA PHE A 30 -7.63 -5.03 -0.84
C PHE A 30 -6.68 -4.98 -2.02
N ALA A 31 -5.39 -5.13 -1.77
CA ALA A 31 -4.36 -5.11 -2.80
C ALA A 31 -3.41 -6.32 -2.65
N PRO A 32 -3.55 -7.36 -3.48
CA PRO A 32 -2.63 -8.49 -3.46
C PRO A 32 -1.28 -8.10 -4.06
N THR A 33 -0.22 -8.42 -3.34
CA THR A 33 1.17 -8.13 -3.71
C THR A 33 1.99 -9.42 -3.67
N GLY A 34 2.69 -9.72 -4.77
CA GLY A 34 3.63 -10.85 -4.83
C GLY A 34 4.89 -10.61 -4.00
N ARG A 35 5.71 -11.65 -3.84
CA ARG A 35 7.01 -11.58 -3.15
C ARG A 35 7.88 -10.46 -3.73
N GLY A 36 8.44 -9.61 -2.88
CA GLY A 36 9.35 -8.53 -3.31
C GLY A 36 8.69 -7.33 -4.00
N ASN A 37 7.35 -7.29 -4.15
CA ASN A 37 6.64 -6.15 -4.74
C ASN A 37 6.35 -5.01 -3.74
N TYR A 38 6.95 -5.07 -2.54
CA TYR A 38 6.93 -3.98 -1.60
C TYR A 38 7.99 -2.95 -2.01
N LYS A 39 7.57 -1.88 -2.70
CA LYS A 39 8.41 -0.70 -2.98
C LYS A 39 7.77 0.51 -2.30
N SER A 40 7.91 0.60 -0.97
CA SER A 40 7.58 1.83 -0.25
C SER A 40 8.69 2.84 -0.49
N GLU A 41 8.39 3.93 -1.19
CA GLU A 41 9.27 5.08 -1.19
C GLU A 41 8.73 6.09 -0.18
N ILE A 42 9.10 5.90 1.10
CA ILE A 42 8.85 6.90 2.14
C ILE A 42 9.90 8.00 1.97
N ARG A 43 9.62 8.90 1.04
CA ARG A 43 10.40 10.13 0.87
C ARG A 43 9.73 11.21 1.68
N GLY A 44 10.53 11.82 2.55
CA GLY A 44 10.11 12.93 3.39
C GLY A 44 9.36 13.97 2.58
N PHE A 45 8.29 14.54 3.14
CA PHE A 45 7.87 15.86 2.67
C PHE A 45 9.12 16.74 2.76
N PRO A 46 9.60 17.34 1.65
CA PRO A 46 10.75 18.21 1.77
C PRO A 46 10.38 19.30 2.75
N SER A 47 11.21 19.48 3.77
CA SER A 47 11.04 20.54 4.76
C SER A 47 10.84 21.88 4.05
N ALA A 48 10.16 22.84 4.69
CA ALA A 48 9.98 24.17 4.11
C ALA A 48 11.31 24.78 3.65
N ALA A 49 12.41 24.48 4.35
CA ALA A 49 13.77 24.84 3.99
C ALA A 49 14.26 24.17 2.69
N TRP A 50 14.00 22.88 2.47
CA TRP A 50 14.34 22.22 1.21
C TRP A 50 13.49 22.74 0.05
N LYS A 51 12.18 22.96 0.26
CA LYS A 51 11.30 23.60 -0.74
C LYS A 51 11.82 24.98 -1.13
N ALA A 52 12.21 25.80 -0.16
CA ALA A 52 12.82 27.11 -0.39
C ALA A 52 14.16 27.00 -1.13
N ALA A 53 15.03 26.06 -0.74
CA ALA A 53 16.32 25.83 -1.39
C ALA A 53 16.18 25.33 -2.83
N THR A 54 15.22 24.46 -3.12
CA THR A 54 14.94 23.98 -4.48
C THR A 54 14.32 25.07 -5.33
N VAL A 55 13.41 25.88 -4.78
CA VAL A 55 12.85 27.06 -5.48
C VAL A 55 13.96 28.07 -5.78
N LEU A 56 14.86 28.34 -4.84
CA LEU A 56 16.01 29.24 -5.05
C LEU A 56 17.01 28.67 -6.06
N GLY A 57 17.32 27.37 -5.98
CA GLY A 57 18.21 26.68 -6.92
C GLY A 57 17.67 26.66 -8.35
N TRP A 58 16.36 26.43 -8.52
CA TRP A 58 15.70 26.53 -9.83
C TRP A 58 15.56 27.97 -10.32
N SER A 59 15.36 28.93 -9.41
CA SER A 59 15.34 30.36 -9.77
C SER A 59 16.72 30.82 -10.25
N ALA A 60 17.80 30.34 -9.63
CA ALA A 60 19.17 30.58 -10.10
C ALA A 60 19.44 29.93 -11.48
N ALA A 61 18.94 28.71 -11.71
CA ALA A 61 19.04 28.06 -13.02
C ALA A 61 18.22 28.77 -14.12
N LYS A 62 17.09 29.38 -13.77
CA LYS A 62 16.25 30.17 -14.69
C LYS A 62 16.86 31.52 -15.09
N ILE A 63 17.77 32.08 -14.29
CA ILE A 63 18.49 33.32 -14.66
C ILE A 63 19.52 33.04 -15.77
N ALA A 64 19.96 31.79 -15.96
CA ALA A 64 20.96 31.41 -16.94
C ALA A 64 20.40 30.97 -18.32
N SER A 65 19.08 30.90 -18.52
CA SER A 65 18.49 30.48 -19.80
C SER A 65 17.16 31.21 -20.10
N PRO A 66 17.03 31.98 -21.21
CA PRO A 66 15.84 32.79 -21.48
C PRO A 66 14.62 32.01 -22.02
N ALA A 67 14.73 30.71 -22.26
CA ALA A 67 13.68 29.92 -22.90
C ALA A 67 12.93 29.04 -21.89
N GLY A 68 11.82 29.53 -21.33
CA GLY A 68 10.94 28.69 -20.51
C GLY A 68 10.05 29.43 -19.50
N ILE A 69 9.31 30.44 -19.95
CA ILE A 69 8.20 31.01 -19.18
C ILE A 69 6.91 30.40 -19.73
N VAL A 70 6.19 29.69 -18.84
CA VAL A 70 4.77 29.25 -18.88
C VAL A 70 4.70 27.79 -18.45
N THR A 71 4.66 27.59 -17.13
CA THR A 71 3.82 26.60 -16.41
C THR A 71 4.16 26.72 -14.93
N GLY A 72 3.24 27.29 -14.16
CA GLY A 72 3.30 27.31 -12.71
C GLY A 72 3.10 25.89 -12.17
N GLY A 73 4.06 25.44 -11.36
CA GLY A 73 4.02 24.13 -10.72
C GLY A 73 5.43 23.73 -10.32
N VAL A 74 5.73 23.81 -9.03
CA VAL A 74 6.98 23.24 -8.49
C VAL A 74 6.91 21.73 -8.72
N PRO A 75 7.85 21.10 -9.45
CA PRO A 75 7.75 19.70 -9.80
C PRO A 75 8.00 18.84 -8.55
N TYR A 76 6.96 18.16 -8.07
CA TYR A 76 7.06 17.14 -7.02
C TYR A 76 7.53 15.81 -7.64
N TRP A 77 8.75 15.81 -8.19
CA TRP A 77 9.29 14.72 -9.01
C TRP A 77 10.21 13.81 -8.20
N ASN A 78 9.59 12.92 -7.45
CA ASN A 78 10.16 11.59 -7.20
C ASN A 78 9.11 10.48 -7.36
N GLU A 79 8.01 10.84 -8.04
CA GLU A 79 7.19 9.90 -8.79
C GLU A 79 8.08 9.06 -9.71
N ILE A 80 7.90 7.74 -9.68
CA ILE A 80 8.23 6.85 -10.79
C ILE A 80 9.74 6.64 -11.00
N ARG A 81 10.43 5.95 -10.09
CA ARG A 81 11.37 4.93 -10.59
C ARG A 81 10.54 3.81 -11.19
N ARG A 82 10.10 4.04 -12.44
CA ARG A 82 9.61 3.06 -13.42
C ARG A 82 8.91 1.87 -12.76
N PHE A 83 7.62 2.04 -12.44
CA PHE A 83 6.71 0.90 -12.44
C PHE A 83 6.42 0.57 -13.91
N GLU A 84 7.41 0.06 -14.64
CA GLU A 84 7.18 -0.50 -15.98
C GLU A 84 6.19 -1.67 -15.80
N GLY A 85 4.90 -1.41 -16.10
CA GLY A 85 3.86 -2.42 -16.29
C GLY A 85 2.67 -2.43 -15.32
N ARG A 86 2.78 -1.97 -14.06
CA ARG A 86 1.62 -2.02 -13.13
C ARG A 86 1.71 -1.09 -11.90
N PRO A 87 0.61 -0.42 -11.48
CA PRO A 87 0.57 0.34 -10.23
C PRO A 87 0.86 -0.55 -9.00
N PRO A 88 1.63 -0.06 -8.02
CA PRO A 88 1.89 -0.78 -6.78
C PRO A 88 0.60 -0.95 -5.97
N GLY A 89 0.51 -2.05 -5.21
CA GLY A 89 -0.64 -2.30 -4.34
C GLY A 89 -0.74 -1.36 -3.14
N LEU A 90 0.37 -0.70 -2.77
CA LEU A 90 0.47 0.20 -1.64
C LEU A 90 1.46 1.32 -1.95
N VAL A 91 1.15 2.55 -1.56
CA VAL A 91 2.07 3.69 -1.57
C VAL A 91 2.06 4.33 -0.19
N ALA A 92 3.22 4.58 0.39
CA ALA A 92 3.35 5.23 1.70
C ALA A 92 3.91 6.65 1.52
N PHE A 93 3.49 7.58 2.37
CA PHE A 93 3.98 8.95 2.39
C PHE A 93 4.16 9.45 3.83
N GLY A 94 5.06 10.40 4.06
CA GLY A 94 5.34 10.93 5.39
C GLY A 94 6.74 11.51 5.48
N ASP A 95 7.08 12.15 6.60
CA ASP A 95 8.38 12.78 6.80
C ASP A 95 9.42 11.82 7.41
N GLY A 96 10.29 11.27 6.55
CA GLY A 96 11.43 10.46 6.95
C GLY A 96 11.05 9.10 7.57
N ARG A 97 12.06 8.42 8.15
CA ARG A 97 11.90 7.08 8.74
C ARG A 97 11.24 7.09 10.13
N SER A 98 11.12 8.26 10.74
CA SER A 98 10.52 8.43 12.06
C SER A 98 9.00 8.55 12.02
N CYS A 99 8.40 8.75 10.85
CA CYS A 99 6.95 8.86 10.73
C CYS A 99 6.23 7.52 10.99
N GLU A 100 4.96 7.60 11.36
CA GLU A 100 4.14 6.46 11.74
C GLU A 100 3.96 5.49 10.57
N ALA A 101 3.74 5.99 9.35
CA ALA A 101 3.71 5.16 8.15
C ALA A 101 5.01 4.35 7.98
N ALA A 102 6.17 4.95 8.22
CA ALA A 102 7.44 4.25 8.15
C ALA A 102 7.61 3.20 9.23
N LYS A 103 7.18 3.50 10.46
CA LYS A 103 7.25 2.57 11.58
C LYS A 103 6.31 1.38 11.41
N VAL A 104 5.08 1.64 10.96
CA VAL A 104 4.06 0.60 10.70
C VAL A 104 4.55 -0.35 9.62
N LEU A 105 5.13 0.20 8.55
CA LEU A 105 5.54 -0.63 7.44
C LEU A 105 6.94 -1.25 7.64
N GLY A 106 7.80 -0.64 8.46
CA GLY A 106 9.13 -1.18 8.80
C GLY A 106 9.99 -1.48 7.57
N THR A 107 10.51 -2.70 7.46
CA THR A 107 11.20 -3.22 6.26
C THR A 107 10.24 -3.73 5.17
N GLY A 108 8.94 -3.65 5.42
CA GLY A 108 7.88 -4.22 4.59
C GLY A 108 7.81 -5.74 4.65
N PRO A 109 6.68 -6.32 4.27
CA PRO A 109 6.57 -7.76 4.13
C PRO A 109 7.43 -8.26 2.96
N HIS A 110 8.40 -9.12 3.25
CA HIS A 110 9.21 -9.83 2.25
C HIS A 110 8.49 -11.03 1.61
N ARG A 111 7.24 -11.28 2.03
CA ARG A 111 6.38 -12.39 1.57
C ARG A 111 5.30 -11.86 0.63
N SER A 112 4.78 -12.75 -0.21
CA SER A 112 3.51 -12.52 -0.88
C SER A 112 2.39 -12.37 0.15
N GLY A 113 1.33 -11.65 -0.23
CA GLY A 113 0.20 -11.42 0.65
C GLY A 113 -0.73 -10.33 0.15
N ILE A 114 -1.56 -9.83 1.05
CA ILE A 114 -2.66 -8.94 0.73
C ILE A 114 -2.63 -7.77 1.71
N TRP A 115 -2.57 -6.55 1.17
CA TRP A 115 -2.91 -5.36 1.94
C TRP A 115 -4.42 -5.27 2.04
N VAL A 116 -4.94 -5.04 3.24
CA VAL A 116 -6.38 -4.99 3.50
C VAL A 116 -6.70 -3.71 4.22
N LEU A 117 -7.69 -2.99 3.70
CA LEU A 117 -8.29 -1.85 4.36
C LEU A 117 -9.78 -2.13 4.56
N SER A 118 -10.20 -2.20 5.81
CA SER A 118 -11.60 -2.26 6.22
C SER A 118 -12.04 -0.94 6.83
N ARG A 119 -13.30 -0.87 7.28
CA ARG A 119 -13.78 0.24 8.11
C ARG A 119 -12.99 0.37 9.42
N ASP A 120 -12.61 -0.76 10.01
CA ASP A 120 -12.14 -0.81 11.38
C ASP A 120 -10.63 -0.98 11.48
N ARG A 121 -9.97 -1.47 10.42
CA ARG A 121 -8.57 -1.87 10.47
C ARG A 121 -7.87 -1.71 9.11
N PHE A 122 -6.56 -1.54 9.18
CA PHE A 122 -5.65 -1.57 8.05
C PHE A 122 -4.53 -2.54 8.35
N GLY A 123 -4.10 -3.34 7.37
CA GLY A 123 -3.06 -4.32 7.63
C GLY A 123 -2.53 -5.05 6.41
N PHE A 124 -1.60 -5.95 6.70
CA PHE A 124 -1.03 -6.90 5.74
C PHE A 124 -1.16 -8.31 6.27
N ALA A 125 -1.67 -9.19 5.41
CA ALA A 125 -1.72 -10.62 5.66
C ALA A 125 -0.85 -11.36 4.65
N ALA A 126 0.15 -12.09 5.12
CA ALA A 126 0.98 -12.94 4.27
C ALA A 126 0.24 -14.24 3.96
N ASP A 127 0.33 -14.72 2.73
CA ASP A 127 -0.23 -16.01 2.38
C ASP A 127 0.69 -17.15 2.86
N ARG A 128 0.06 -18.23 3.34
CA ARG A 128 0.73 -19.45 3.79
C ARG A 128 0.01 -20.66 3.20
N ARG A 129 0.74 -21.45 2.41
CA ARG A 129 0.27 -22.74 1.88
C ARG A 129 0.57 -23.83 2.91
N VAL A 130 -0.43 -24.63 3.27
CA VAL A 130 -0.28 -25.79 4.17
C VAL A 130 -0.88 -27.04 3.54
N SER A 131 -0.37 -28.21 3.90
CA SER A 131 -0.94 -29.49 3.46
C SER A 131 -2.35 -29.69 4.04
N PRO A 132 -3.27 -30.30 3.28
CA PRO A 132 -4.59 -30.67 3.79
C PRO A 132 -4.48 -31.60 5.00
N GLY A 133 -5.24 -31.33 6.06
CA GLY A 133 -5.23 -32.16 7.27
C GLY A 133 -6.49 -32.01 8.11
N PRO A 134 -6.74 -32.92 9.07
CA PRO A 134 -7.82 -32.76 10.04
C PRO A 134 -7.55 -31.53 10.93
N GLY A 135 -8.60 -30.75 11.22
CA GLY A 135 -8.50 -29.57 12.11
C GLY A 135 -8.15 -28.23 11.44
N LEU A 136 -8.30 -28.12 10.11
CA LEU A 136 -8.05 -26.86 9.40
C LEU A 136 -9.02 -25.75 9.81
N ALA A 137 -8.50 -24.52 9.88
CA ALA A 137 -9.23 -23.36 10.35
C ALA A 137 -10.52 -23.11 9.53
N PRO A 138 -11.66 -22.80 10.19
CA PRO A 138 -12.84 -22.31 9.48
C PRO A 138 -12.48 -21.04 8.70
N GLY A 139 -12.82 -21.01 7.41
CA GLY A 139 -12.45 -19.93 6.49
C GLY A 139 -11.19 -20.16 5.64
N ALA A 140 -10.45 -21.25 5.88
CA ALA A 140 -9.31 -21.61 5.06
C ALA A 140 -9.73 -21.89 3.61
N LEU A 141 -8.97 -21.35 2.64
CA LEU A 141 -9.28 -21.54 1.23
C LEU A 141 -8.64 -22.81 0.71
N LYS A 142 -9.45 -23.78 0.29
CA LYS A 142 -8.97 -25.05 -0.29
C LYS A 142 -8.67 -24.88 -1.78
N ARG A 143 -7.47 -25.26 -2.19
CA ARG A 143 -7.01 -25.38 -3.57
C ARG A 143 -6.42 -26.79 -3.74
N GLU A 144 -6.18 -27.19 -4.98
CA GLU A 144 -5.94 -28.59 -5.39
C GLU A 144 -5.17 -29.45 -4.38
N ASP A 145 -3.94 -29.07 -4.05
CA ASP A 145 -3.03 -29.80 -3.17
C ASP A 145 -2.76 -29.06 -1.84
N ALA A 146 -3.40 -27.90 -1.63
CA ALA A 146 -3.03 -26.99 -0.58
C ALA A 146 -4.23 -26.28 0.04
N VAL A 147 -4.06 -25.95 1.31
CA VAL A 147 -4.94 -25.06 2.03
C VAL A 147 -4.23 -23.74 2.24
N ILE A 148 -4.87 -22.66 1.83
CA ILE A 148 -4.30 -21.32 1.84
C ILE A 148 -4.83 -20.58 3.07
N LEU A 149 -3.90 -20.16 3.92
CA LEU A 149 -4.14 -19.40 5.13
C LEU A 149 -3.54 -18.00 5.03
N LEU A 150 -4.09 -17.07 5.81
CA LEU A 150 -3.58 -15.72 6.00
C LEU A 150 -2.90 -15.58 7.36
N ASP A 151 -1.60 -15.32 7.36
CA ASP A 151 -0.84 -14.93 8.55
C ASP A 151 -0.93 -13.41 8.70
N LYS A 152 -1.55 -12.92 9.79
CA LYS A 152 -1.64 -11.47 10.05
C LYS A 152 -0.28 -10.94 10.48
N VAL A 153 0.38 -10.16 9.61
CA VAL A 153 1.72 -9.60 9.86
C VAL A 153 1.62 -8.18 10.41
N ILE A 154 0.70 -7.39 9.86
CA ILE A 154 0.43 -6.02 10.28
C ILE A 154 -1.07 -5.92 10.52
N ASP A 155 -1.49 -5.46 11.70
CA ASP A 155 -2.90 -5.21 12.03
C ASP A 155 -3.00 -3.90 12.83
N ILE A 156 -3.48 -2.84 12.18
CA ILE A 156 -3.59 -1.49 12.72
C ILE A 156 -5.07 -1.16 12.91
N PRO A 157 -5.52 -0.82 14.14
CA PRO A 157 -6.90 -0.40 14.37
C PRO A 157 -7.16 1.01 13.84
N SER A 158 -8.40 1.29 13.46
CA SER A 158 -8.88 2.59 12.98
C SER A 158 -8.70 3.72 13.99
N ALA A 159 -8.52 3.44 15.28
CA ALA A 159 -8.15 4.46 16.27
C ALA A 159 -6.79 5.14 15.97
N ARG A 160 -5.94 4.52 15.15
CA ARG A 160 -4.61 5.04 14.78
C ARG A 160 -4.59 5.78 13.44
N PHE A 161 -5.66 5.73 12.65
CA PHE A 161 -5.69 6.37 11.34
C PHE A 161 -7.07 6.92 10.99
N ALA A 162 -7.11 8.02 10.24
CA ALA A 162 -8.32 8.51 9.60
C ALA A 162 -8.38 8.00 8.15
N PHE A 163 -9.57 7.59 7.70
CA PHE A 163 -9.83 7.35 6.28
C PHE A 163 -10.20 8.66 5.58
N GLU A 164 -9.61 8.93 4.42
CA GLU A 164 -9.74 10.23 3.74
C GLU A 164 -10.42 10.17 2.39
N GLY A 165 -10.73 8.96 1.90
CA GLY A 165 -11.34 8.76 0.59
C GLY A 165 -10.33 8.40 -0.50
N ASP A 166 -10.74 8.70 -1.72
CA ASP A 166 -10.04 8.27 -2.92
C ASP A 166 -8.99 9.31 -3.34
N VAL A 167 -7.83 8.84 -3.79
CA VAL A 167 -6.76 9.67 -4.33
C VAL A 167 -6.22 9.06 -5.60
N THR A 168 -5.96 9.90 -6.60
CA THR A 168 -5.43 9.47 -7.89
C THR A 168 -3.91 9.66 -7.93
N ARG A 169 -3.18 8.65 -8.43
CA ARG A 169 -1.73 8.71 -8.66
C ARG A 169 -1.42 8.15 -10.05
N GLY A 170 -1.07 9.04 -10.98
CA GLY A 170 -1.07 8.69 -12.41
C GLY A 170 -2.47 8.24 -12.83
N ASP A 171 -2.56 7.07 -13.48
CA ASP A 171 -3.84 6.51 -13.95
C ASP A 171 -4.51 5.57 -12.92
N ALA A 172 -3.95 5.43 -11.72
CA ALA A 172 -4.43 4.50 -10.70
C ALA A 172 -5.13 5.24 -9.54
N VAL A 173 -6.22 4.65 -9.05
CA VAL A 173 -6.99 5.14 -7.90
C VAL A 173 -6.57 4.37 -6.65
N TYR A 174 -6.45 5.08 -5.54
CA TYR A 174 -6.08 4.53 -4.24
C TYR A 174 -7.04 5.02 -3.17
N LEU A 175 -7.23 4.22 -2.12
CA LEU A 175 -7.88 4.62 -0.88
C LEU A 175 -6.84 5.11 0.11
N ARG A 176 -6.96 6.36 0.57
CA ARG A 176 -6.02 6.99 1.49
C ARG A 176 -6.45 6.83 2.95
N ILE A 177 -5.48 6.45 3.77
CA ILE A 177 -5.51 6.63 5.23
C ILE A 177 -4.40 7.58 5.67
N ARG A 178 -4.64 8.29 6.77
CA ARG A 178 -3.69 9.21 7.37
C ARG A 178 -3.54 8.93 8.87
N PHE A 179 -2.29 8.85 9.32
CA PHE A 179 -1.93 8.73 10.73
C PHE A 179 -1.92 10.11 11.42
N HIS A 180 -1.85 10.10 12.74
CA HIS A 180 -1.91 11.32 13.56
C HIS A 180 -0.74 12.28 13.32
N ASP A 181 0.41 11.77 12.90
CA ASP A 181 1.59 12.57 12.57
C ASP A 181 1.56 13.16 11.14
N GLY A 182 0.45 13.01 10.42
CA GLY A 182 0.27 13.49 9.06
C GLY A 182 0.88 12.60 7.97
N SER A 183 1.61 11.54 8.34
CA SER A 183 2.01 10.48 7.41
C SER A 183 0.81 9.61 7.04
N GLY A 184 0.94 8.78 6.01
CA GLY A 184 -0.18 7.94 5.60
C GLY A 184 0.17 6.93 4.52
N VAL A 185 -0.88 6.22 4.11
CA VAL A 185 -0.79 5.10 3.20
C VAL A 185 -1.97 5.13 2.24
N ASP A 186 -1.66 4.89 0.98
CA ASP A 186 -2.60 4.77 -0.13
C ASP A 186 -2.64 3.30 -0.55
N VAL A 187 -3.79 2.66 -0.36
CA VAL A 187 -4.02 1.26 -0.75
C VAL A 187 -4.70 1.23 -2.10
N HIS A 188 -4.16 0.50 -3.07
CA HIS A 188 -4.69 0.50 -4.43
C HIS A 188 -6.17 0.10 -4.44
N ASN A 189 -6.99 0.93 -5.08
CA ASN A 189 -8.42 0.72 -5.23
C ASN A 189 -8.65 0.02 -6.57
N ARG A 190 -9.14 -1.22 -6.53
CA ARG A 190 -9.41 -2.03 -7.73
C ARG A 190 -10.88 -2.05 -8.06
#